data_AF-A0A5C1MCX8-F1
#
_entry.id   AF-A0A5C1MCX8-F1
#
_cell.length_a   1.000
_cell.length_b   1.000
_cell.length_c   1.000
_cell.angle_alpha   90.00
_cell.angle_beta   90.00
_cell.angle_gamma   90.00
#
_symmetry.space_group_name_H-M   'P 1'
#
loop_
_entity.id
_entity.type
_entity.pdbx_description
1 polymer ?
#
loop_
_entity_poly.entity_id
_entity_poly.type
_entity_poly.pdbx_seq_one_letter_code
_entity_poly.pdbx_strand_id
1 'polypeptide(L)'
;MKNSNLILIPALGLTMSILYACANTASVARVHPEAVTGMPDCTECHADSWGALNHKAPDFMAKHKIYAGSKFACASCHQESFCADCHAHKEEIKPSDKFKDSPERSLPHRGDYLSQHKIDGKVDPASCVKCHGRQNNEGCKTCHR
;
A
#
# COMPACT_ATOMS: atom_id res chain seq x y z
N MET A 1 53.20 22.16 19.58
CA MET A 1 52.51 21.83 18.31
C MET A 1 52.41 20.31 18.16
N LYS A 2 51.47 19.63 18.82
CA LYS A 2 51.33 18.15 18.70
C LYS A 2 49.88 17.63 18.85
N ASN A 3 48.90 18.53 18.94
CA ASN A 3 47.51 18.18 19.30
C ASN A 3 46.56 18.14 18.09
N SER A 4 46.99 18.63 16.92
CA SER A 4 46.14 18.68 15.72
C SER A 4 45.77 17.29 15.19
N ASN A 5 46.64 16.30 15.36
CA ASN A 5 46.38 14.91 14.93
C ASN A 5 45.35 14.19 15.82
N LEU A 6 45.20 14.61 17.08
CA LEU A 6 44.25 14.00 18.02
C LEU A 6 42.78 14.38 17.70
N ILE A 7 42.58 15.50 16.99
CA ILE A 7 41.26 15.99 16.56
C ILE A 7 40.93 15.52 15.13
N LEU A 8 41.94 15.35 14.28
CA LEU A 8 41.74 14.94 12.88
C LEU A 8 41.14 13.53 12.73
N ILE A 9 41.55 12.58 13.57
CA ILE A 9 41.10 11.18 13.50
C ILE A 9 39.59 11.03 13.81
N PRO A 10 39.07 11.58 14.94
CA PRO A 10 37.62 11.51 15.20
C PRO A 10 36.80 12.33 14.21
N ALA A 11 37.34 13.45 13.70
CA ALA A 11 36.67 14.24 12.66
C ALA A 11 36.54 13.46 11.34
N LEU A 12 37.57 12.71 10.93
CA LEU A 12 37.54 11.88 9.74
C LEU A 12 36.59 10.67 9.88
N GLY A 13 36.52 10.08 11.08
CA GLY A 13 35.57 9.01 11.38
C GLY A 13 34.11 9.50 11.34
N LEU A 14 33.85 10.70 11.85
CA LEU A 14 32.52 11.31 11.83
C LEU A 14 32.08 11.63 10.39
N THR A 15 32.95 12.23 9.58
CA THR A 15 32.63 12.54 8.18
C THR A 15 32.39 11.28 7.35
N MET A 16 33.17 10.21 7.55
CA MET A 16 32.90 8.92 6.89
C MET A 16 31.56 8.31 7.31
N SER A 17 31.21 8.42 8.59
CA SER A 17 29.93 7.91 9.10
C SER A 17 28.74 8.65 8.50
N ILE A 18 28.85 9.98 8.32
CA ILE A 18 27.81 10.80 7.69
C ILE A 18 27.67 10.46 6.20
N LEU A 19 28.78 10.32 5.47
CA LEU A 19 28.75 9.96 4.05
C LEU A 19 28.18 8.56 3.82
N TYR A 20 28.49 7.60 4.68
CA TYR A 20 27.92 6.25 4.63
C TYR A 20 26.40 6.24 4.87
N ALA A 21 25.91 7.09 5.79
CA ALA A 21 24.48 7.27 6.02
C ALA A 21 23.78 7.86 4.79
N CYS A 22 24.36 8.88 4.15
CA CYS A 22 23.83 9.48 2.93
C CYS A 22 23.83 8.51 1.73
N ALA A 23 24.84 7.66 1.59
CA ALA A 23 24.93 6.71 0.49
C ALA A 23 23.87 5.60 0.55
N ASN A 24 23.33 5.31 1.74
CA ASN A 24 22.34 4.25 1.96
C ASN A 24 20.89 4.75 2.08
N THR A 25 20.63 6.04 1.80
CA THR A 25 19.24 6.49 1.68
C THR A 25 18.72 6.15 0.30
N ALA A 26 17.82 5.17 0.21
CA ALA A 26 16.97 5.00 -0.96
C ALA A 26 16.06 6.23 -1.07
N SER A 27 16.44 7.21 -1.88
CA SER A 27 15.65 8.41 -2.14
C SER A 27 14.85 8.23 -3.42
N VAL A 28 13.54 8.41 -3.32
CA VAL A 28 12.68 8.59 -4.49
C VAL A 28 12.46 10.09 -4.66
N ALA A 29 12.53 10.55 -5.91
CA ALA A 29 12.25 11.95 -6.22
C ALA A 29 10.82 12.30 -5.78
N ARG A 30 10.67 13.38 -5.01
CA ARG A 30 9.35 13.89 -4.59
C ARG A 30 8.53 14.47 -5.74
N VAL A 31 9.19 14.78 -6.85
CA VAL A 31 8.58 15.37 -8.03
C VAL A 31 8.90 14.48 -9.20
N HIS A 32 7.88 14.12 -9.96
CA HIS A 32 8.05 13.36 -11.19
C HIS A 32 8.73 14.25 -12.25
N PRO A 33 9.72 13.76 -13.03
CA PRO A 33 10.45 14.59 -14.00
C PRO A 33 9.57 15.20 -15.09
N GLU A 34 8.52 14.47 -15.49
CA GLU A 34 7.49 14.92 -16.42
C GLU A 34 6.24 15.37 -15.65
N ALA A 35 5.49 16.34 -16.18
CA ALA A 35 4.25 16.79 -15.57
C ALA A 35 3.16 15.72 -15.70
N VAL A 36 2.78 15.12 -14.57
CA VAL A 36 1.73 14.09 -14.51
C VAL A 36 0.45 14.70 -13.94
N THR A 37 -0.66 14.63 -14.68
CA THR A 37 -1.96 15.17 -14.24
C THR A 37 -2.98 14.05 -14.03
N GLY A 38 -3.84 14.21 -13.01
CA GLY A 38 -4.89 13.23 -12.69
C GLY A 38 -4.33 11.87 -12.26
N MET A 39 -5.01 10.79 -12.67
CA MET A 39 -4.59 9.41 -12.45
C MET A 39 -3.83 8.90 -13.70
N PRO A 40 -2.49 8.90 -13.70
CA PRO A 40 -1.71 8.48 -14.86
C PRO A 40 -1.84 6.99 -15.15
N ASP A 41 -1.58 6.61 -16.40
CA ASP A 41 -1.21 5.25 -16.73
C ASP A 41 0.32 5.12 -16.70
N CYS A 42 0.86 4.50 -15.66
CA CYS A 42 2.31 4.38 -15.50
C CYS A 42 2.93 3.50 -16.60
N THR A 43 2.16 2.58 -17.19
CA THR A 43 2.67 1.60 -18.16
C THR A 43 2.93 2.19 -19.54
N GLU A 44 2.44 3.41 -19.81
CA GLU A 44 2.77 4.13 -21.04
C GLU A 44 4.27 4.44 -21.15
N CYS A 45 4.94 4.71 -20.02
CA CYS A 45 6.35 5.11 -19.98
C CYS A 45 7.23 4.13 -19.18
N HIS A 46 6.68 3.39 -18.21
CA HIS A 46 7.46 2.53 -17.31
C HIS A 46 7.21 1.05 -17.59
N ALA A 47 8.28 0.36 -18.02
CA ALA A 47 8.34 -1.11 -18.11
C ALA A 47 8.97 -1.77 -16.86
N ASP A 48 9.36 -0.97 -15.86
CA ASP A 48 10.04 -1.38 -14.64
C ASP A 48 9.06 -1.51 -13.45
N SER A 49 9.59 -1.50 -12.23
CA SER A 49 8.78 -1.57 -11.00
C SER A 49 7.78 -0.42 -10.84
N TRP A 50 8.01 0.74 -11.48
CA TRP A 50 7.04 1.84 -11.46
C TRP A 50 5.81 1.55 -12.32
N GLY A 51 5.98 0.81 -13.41
CA GLY A 51 4.86 0.33 -14.22
C GLY A 51 3.91 -0.58 -13.43
N ALA A 52 4.44 -1.37 -12.50
CA ALA A 52 3.64 -2.20 -11.59
C ALA A 52 2.79 -1.40 -10.59
N LEU A 53 3.09 -0.11 -10.38
CA LEU A 53 2.33 0.80 -9.52
C LEU A 53 1.17 1.51 -10.23
N ASN A 54 0.80 1.05 -11.43
CA ASN A 54 -0.30 1.60 -12.20
C ASN A 54 -1.66 1.35 -11.52
N HIS A 55 -2.27 2.41 -11.02
CA HIS A 55 -3.58 2.35 -10.34
C HIS A 55 -4.74 2.02 -11.29
N LYS A 56 -4.56 2.17 -12.61
CA LYS A 56 -5.58 1.78 -13.60
C LYS A 56 -5.65 0.27 -13.82
N ALA A 57 -4.66 -0.50 -13.34
CA ALA A 57 -4.74 -1.95 -13.40
C ALA A 57 -5.93 -2.43 -12.54
N PRO A 58 -6.85 -3.25 -13.08
CA PRO A 58 -8.08 -3.67 -12.37
C PRO A 58 -7.81 -4.38 -11.04
N ASP A 59 -6.65 -5.01 -10.91
CA ASP A 59 -6.23 -5.76 -9.74
C ASP A 59 -5.21 -5.02 -8.88
N PHE A 60 -4.93 -3.75 -9.16
CA PHE A 60 -3.95 -2.95 -8.40
C PHE A 60 -4.27 -2.96 -6.90
N MET A 61 -5.51 -2.65 -6.54
CA MET A 61 -5.97 -2.67 -5.15
C MET A 61 -6.01 -4.10 -4.58
N ALA A 62 -6.25 -5.14 -5.38
CA ALA A 62 -6.18 -6.52 -4.87
C ALA A 62 -4.72 -6.96 -4.59
N LYS A 63 -3.77 -6.43 -5.37
CA LYS A 63 -2.34 -6.70 -5.27
C LYS A 63 -1.58 -5.69 -4.40
N HIS A 64 -2.23 -4.67 -3.84
CA HIS A 64 -1.56 -3.60 -3.08
C HIS A 64 -0.65 -4.13 -1.96
N LYS A 65 -1.04 -5.23 -1.31
CA LYS A 65 -0.22 -5.89 -0.27
C LYS A 65 1.17 -6.32 -0.75
N ILE A 66 1.31 -6.63 -2.05
CA ILE A 66 2.57 -7.04 -2.67
C ILE A 66 3.48 -5.82 -2.80
N TYR A 67 2.91 -4.67 -3.20
CA TYR A 67 3.63 -3.42 -3.36
C TYR A 67 3.90 -2.70 -2.03
N ALA A 68 3.12 -3.00 -0.98
CA ALA A 68 3.21 -2.36 0.33
C ALA A 68 4.57 -2.52 1.03
N GLY A 69 5.41 -3.48 0.59
CA GLY A 69 6.81 -3.57 1.02
C GLY A 69 7.63 -2.32 0.66
N SER A 70 7.23 -1.60 -0.38
CA SER A 70 7.87 -0.38 -0.87
C SER A 70 7.16 0.89 -0.40
N LYS A 71 6.94 1.05 0.92
CA LYS A 71 6.24 2.21 1.50
C LYS A 71 6.77 3.56 1.00
N PHE A 72 8.08 3.67 0.83
CA PHE A 72 8.73 4.89 0.34
C PHE A 72 8.28 5.29 -1.08
N ALA A 73 7.97 4.32 -1.95
CA ALA A 73 7.46 4.59 -3.29
C ALA A 73 6.06 5.20 -3.24
N CYS A 74 5.19 4.67 -2.38
CA CYS A 74 3.85 5.23 -2.15
C CYS A 74 3.94 6.66 -1.55
N ALA A 75 4.86 6.88 -0.62
CA ALA A 75 5.09 8.17 0.03
C ALA A 75 5.61 9.27 -0.93
N SER A 76 5.95 8.90 -2.16
CA SER A 76 6.37 9.85 -3.19
C SER A 76 5.19 10.62 -3.78
N CYS A 77 3.97 10.06 -3.70
CA CYS A 77 2.74 10.68 -4.20
C CYS A 77 1.65 10.81 -3.12
N HIS A 78 1.62 9.91 -2.15
CA HIS A 78 0.59 9.86 -1.11
C HIS A 78 1.15 10.28 0.26
N GLN A 79 0.26 10.81 1.10
CA GLN A 79 0.54 11.05 2.52
C GLN A 79 0.41 9.76 3.32
N GLU A 80 1.17 9.61 4.41
CA GLU A 80 1.11 8.42 5.28
C GLU A 80 -0.32 8.18 5.85
N SER A 81 -1.10 9.25 6.04
CA SER A 81 -2.50 9.16 6.48
C SER A 81 -3.38 8.38 5.50
N PHE A 82 -3.03 8.31 4.21
CA PHE A 82 -3.75 7.49 3.24
C PHE A 82 -3.69 6.00 3.60
N CYS A 83 -2.54 5.52 4.09
CA CYS A 83 -2.38 4.15 4.55
C CYS A 83 -3.23 3.90 5.81
N ALA A 84 -3.34 4.91 6.67
CA ALA A 84 -4.08 4.84 7.93
C ALA A 84 -5.59 4.64 7.72
N ASP A 85 -6.16 5.15 6.62
CA ASP A 85 -7.59 4.98 6.29
C ASP A 85 -8.07 3.53 6.30
N CYS A 86 -7.19 2.57 5.99
CA CYS A 86 -7.50 1.14 6.01
C CYS A 86 -6.70 0.35 7.06
N HIS A 87 -5.46 0.76 7.36
CA HIS A 87 -4.57 0.00 8.27
C HIS A 87 -4.57 0.51 9.72
N ALA A 88 -5.18 1.65 10.02
CA ALA A 88 -5.26 2.13 11.39
C ALA A 88 -6.28 1.29 12.18
N HIS A 89 -5.79 0.63 13.23
CA HIS A 89 -6.61 -0.17 14.14
C HIS A 89 -7.33 0.70 15.20
N LYS A 90 -7.24 2.04 15.08
CA LYS A 90 -7.70 3.01 16.08
C LYS A 90 -8.61 4.10 15.50
N GLU A 91 -8.92 4.05 14.21
CA GLU A 91 -9.94 4.95 13.65
C GLU A 91 -11.30 4.59 14.26
N GLU A 92 -12.11 5.60 14.55
CA GLU A 92 -13.42 5.44 15.18
C GLU A 92 -14.41 4.68 14.28
N ILE A 93 -14.17 4.72 12.96
CA ILE A 93 -15.03 4.12 11.94
C ILE A 93 -14.26 3.05 11.16
N LYS A 94 -14.84 1.86 11.03
CA LYS A 94 -14.25 0.77 10.24
C LYS A 94 -14.17 1.17 8.76
N PRO A 95 -13.14 0.74 8.01
CA PRO A 95 -13.02 1.08 6.59
C PRO A 95 -14.24 0.67 5.74
N SER A 96 -14.88 -0.46 6.08
CA SER A 96 -16.12 -0.94 5.45
C SER A 96 -17.31 0.01 5.60
N ASP A 97 -17.33 0.80 6.67
CA ASP A 97 -18.38 1.78 6.96
C ASP A 97 -18.01 3.14 6.36
N LYS A 98 -16.74 3.55 6.47
CA LYS A 98 -16.20 4.79 5.92
C LYS A 98 -16.27 4.83 4.38
N PHE A 99 -16.00 3.71 3.73
CA PHE A 99 -15.92 3.61 2.26
C PHE A 99 -17.01 2.73 1.65
N LYS A 100 -18.17 2.64 2.30
CA LYS A 100 -19.30 1.81 1.84
C LYS A 100 -19.74 2.12 0.40
N ASP A 101 -19.60 3.36 -0.04
CA ASP A 101 -20.05 3.85 -1.36
C ASP A 101 -18.94 3.89 -2.42
N SER A 102 -17.76 3.34 -2.12
CA SER A 102 -16.60 3.30 -3.02
C SER A 102 -16.54 2.00 -3.82
N PRO A 103 -17.09 1.93 -5.04
CA PRO A 103 -17.10 0.70 -5.85
C PRO A 103 -15.69 0.20 -6.21
N GLU A 104 -14.70 1.10 -6.24
CA GLU A 104 -13.30 0.79 -6.49
C GLU A 104 -12.62 0.07 -5.30
N ARG A 105 -13.23 0.13 -4.11
CA ARG A 105 -12.72 -0.54 -2.91
C ARG A 105 -13.51 -1.83 -2.70
N SER A 106 -12.94 -2.95 -3.15
CA SER A 106 -13.51 -4.27 -2.85
C SER A 106 -13.33 -4.58 -1.36
N LEU A 107 -14.39 -4.36 -0.58
CA LEU A 107 -14.44 -4.59 0.85
C LEU A 107 -15.39 -5.76 1.14
N PRO A 108 -14.88 -6.93 1.59
CA PRO A 108 -15.67 -8.16 1.79
C PRO A 108 -16.83 -8.04 2.79
N HIS A 109 -16.89 -6.95 3.56
CA HIS A 109 -17.89 -6.73 4.60
C HIS A 109 -18.42 -5.28 4.57
N ARG A 110 -18.58 -4.67 3.37
CA ARG A 110 -19.25 -3.37 3.24
C ARG A 110 -20.70 -3.41 3.77
N GLY A 111 -21.23 -2.27 4.19
CA GLY A 111 -22.54 -2.21 4.86
C GLY A 111 -23.73 -2.76 4.04
N ASP A 112 -23.64 -2.78 2.72
CA ASP A 112 -24.63 -3.34 1.79
C ASP A 112 -24.20 -4.69 1.18
N TYR A 113 -23.27 -5.40 1.83
CA TYR A 113 -22.67 -6.62 1.26
C TYR A 113 -23.69 -7.69 0.87
N LEU A 114 -24.87 -7.77 1.52
CA LEU A 114 -25.91 -8.72 1.12
C LEU A 114 -26.37 -8.55 -0.34
N SER A 115 -26.41 -7.31 -0.85
CA SER A 115 -26.74 -7.03 -2.25
C SER A 115 -25.63 -7.49 -3.20
N GLN A 116 -24.37 -7.33 -2.79
CA GLN A 116 -23.19 -7.69 -3.56
C GLN A 116 -22.84 -9.18 -3.46
N HIS A 117 -23.22 -9.85 -2.38
CA HIS A 117 -22.88 -11.24 -2.03
C HIS A 117 -23.18 -12.22 -3.17
N LYS A 118 -24.32 -12.04 -3.86
CA LYS A 118 -24.70 -12.89 -5.01
C LYS A 118 -23.68 -12.82 -6.15
N ILE A 119 -23.11 -11.63 -6.39
CA ILE A 119 -22.14 -11.40 -7.45
C ILE A 119 -20.79 -11.96 -6.99
N ASP A 120 -20.29 -11.51 -5.84
CA ASP A 120 -18.98 -11.89 -5.32
C ASP A 120 -18.87 -13.41 -5.06
N GLY A 121 -19.89 -14.00 -4.45
CA GLY A 121 -19.97 -15.44 -4.22
C GLY A 121 -20.08 -16.28 -5.50
N LYS A 122 -20.51 -15.68 -6.62
CA LYS A 122 -20.49 -16.33 -7.93
C LYS A 122 -19.13 -16.17 -8.63
N VAL A 123 -18.49 -15.02 -8.47
CA VAL A 123 -17.19 -14.71 -9.10
C VAL A 123 -16.06 -15.47 -8.42
N ASP A 124 -15.95 -15.38 -7.09
CA ASP A 124 -14.92 -16.07 -6.30
C ASP A 124 -15.44 -16.44 -4.89
N PRO A 125 -16.17 -17.55 -4.74
CA PRO A 125 -16.59 -18.03 -3.41
C PRO A 125 -15.41 -18.47 -2.53
N ALA A 126 -14.25 -18.75 -3.12
CA ALA A 126 -13.05 -19.16 -2.37
C ALA A 126 -12.37 -17.97 -1.67
N SER A 127 -12.68 -16.73 -2.06
CA SER A 127 -12.21 -15.53 -1.36
C SER A 127 -12.61 -15.52 0.11
N CYS A 128 -13.84 -15.97 0.42
CA CYS A 128 -14.41 -15.96 1.77
C CYS A 128 -13.72 -16.98 2.69
N VAL A 129 -13.37 -18.16 2.17
CA VAL A 129 -12.80 -19.26 2.99
C VAL A 129 -11.38 -18.96 3.48
N LYS A 130 -10.70 -17.95 2.92
CA LYS A 130 -9.37 -17.52 3.37
C LYS A 130 -9.39 -17.02 4.82
N CYS A 131 -10.43 -16.29 5.20
CA CYS A 131 -10.59 -15.75 6.55
C CYS A 131 -11.55 -16.59 7.39
N HIS A 132 -12.58 -17.13 6.76
CA HIS A 132 -13.64 -17.84 7.46
C HIS A 132 -13.40 -19.36 7.56
N GLY A 133 -12.49 -19.92 6.77
CA GLY A 133 -12.21 -21.36 6.74
C GLY A 133 -13.32 -22.19 6.08
N ARG A 134 -13.05 -23.47 5.86
CA ARG A 134 -14.04 -24.44 5.30
C ARG A 134 -15.20 -24.71 6.28
N GLN A 135 -15.03 -24.34 7.54
CA GLN A 135 -15.99 -24.59 8.62
C GLN A 135 -17.08 -23.50 8.71
N ASN A 136 -16.89 -22.35 8.07
CA ASN A 136 -17.90 -21.28 8.02
C ASN A 136 -19.09 -21.59 7.11
N ASN A 137 -19.28 -22.87 6.77
CA ASN A 137 -20.50 -23.37 6.18
C ASN A 137 -21.73 -22.98 7.00
N GLU A 138 -21.66 -22.81 8.32
CA GLU A 138 -22.85 -22.44 9.12
C GLU A 138 -23.42 -21.06 8.74
N GLY A 139 -22.55 -20.07 8.48
CA GLY A 139 -22.97 -18.76 7.95
C GLY A 139 -23.59 -18.90 6.56
N CYS A 140 -22.95 -19.65 5.65
CA CYS A 140 -23.48 -19.87 4.30
C CYS A 140 -24.81 -20.63 4.32
N LYS A 141 -24.93 -21.68 5.14
CA LYS A 141 -26.11 -22.56 5.30
C LYS A 141 -27.33 -21.82 5.82
N THR A 142 -27.14 -20.67 6.46
CA THR A 142 -28.25 -19.81 6.90
C THR A 142 -29.15 -19.45 5.71
N CYS A 143 -28.57 -19.22 4.53
CA CYS A 143 -29.30 -18.83 3.32
C CYS A 143 -29.19 -19.83 2.16
N HIS A 144 -28.16 -20.69 2.13
CA HIS A 144 -27.90 -21.65 1.05
C HIS A 144 -28.03 -23.09 1.56
N ARG A 145 -29.22 -23.70 1.36
CA ARG A 145 -29.52 -25.10 1.74
C ARG A 145 -29.36 -26.04 0.56
#